data_AF-A0A2T2SXA9-F1
#
_entry.id   AF-A0A2T2SXA9-F1
#
_cell.length_a   1.000
_cell.length_b   1.000
_cell.length_c   1.000
_cell.angle_alpha   90.00
_cell.angle_beta   90.00
_cell.angle_gamma   90.00
#
_symmetry.space_group_name_H-M   'P 1'
#
loop_
_entity.id
_entity.type
_entity.pdbx_description
1 polymer ?
#
loop_
_entity_poly.entity_id
_entity_poly.type
_entity_poly.pdbx_seq_one_letter_code
_entity_poly.pdbx_strand_id
1 'polypeptide(L)'
;MRNVDLEPYQNMISEGRSVEEVLSRLRRDGHSRIESIKVLMTLQDCSLTEAKRAVHASDAWKNAREDAEAVHESLIEHLDDESEVD
;
A
#
# COMPACT_ATOMS: atom_id res chain seq x y z
N MET A 1 13.92 -9.49 -2.00
CA MET A 1 12.46 -9.47 -1.82
C MET A 1 12.18 -10.25 -0.55
N ARG A 2 11.57 -9.65 0.49
CA ARG A 2 11.19 -10.44 1.68
C ARG A 2 10.09 -11.42 1.26
N ASN A 3 10.15 -12.64 1.78
CA ASN A 3 9.06 -13.59 1.64
C ASN A 3 7.94 -13.11 2.56
N VAL A 4 6.77 -12.79 2.02
CA VAL A 4 5.62 -12.37 2.84
C VAL A 4 4.99 -13.63 3.41
N ASP A 5 4.88 -13.70 4.74
CA ASP A 5 4.10 -14.74 5.40
C ASP A 5 2.61 -14.49 5.13
N LEU A 6 1.95 -15.45 4.50
CA LEU A 6 0.55 -15.33 4.09
C LEU A 6 -0.42 -15.84 5.14
N GLU A 7 0.04 -16.66 6.09
CA GLU A 7 -0.81 -17.34 7.08
C GLU A 7 -1.69 -16.34 7.87
N PRO A 8 -1.18 -15.19 8.36
CA PRO A 8 -2.00 -14.24 9.10
C PRO A 8 -3.14 -13.67 8.26
N TYR A 9 -2.89 -13.42 6.97
CA TYR A 9 -3.87 -12.82 6.06
C TYR A 9 -4.87 -13.86 5.52
N GLN A 10 -4.44 -15.11 5.34
CA GLN A 10 -5.32 -16.23 5.01
C GLN A 10 -6.34 -16.45 6.13
N ASN A 11 -5.88 -16.46 7.39
CA ASN A 11 -6.77 -16.62 8.54
C ASN A 11 -7.82 -15.51 8.60
N MET A 12 -7.44 -14.26 8.32
CA MET A 12 -8.40 -13.15 8.24
C MET A 12 -9.47 -13.40 7.16
N ILE A 13 -9.11 -13.87 5.97
CA ILE A 13 -10.10 -14.20 4.93
C ILE A 13 -11.00 -15.36 5.37
N SER A 14 -10.44 -16.41 5.99
CA SER A 14 -11.21 -17.54 6.52
C SER A 14 -12.16 -17.16 7.66
N GLU A 15 -11.82 -16.15 8.45
CA GLU A 15 -12.68 -15.53 9.47
C GLU A 15 -13.78 -14.62 8.87
N GLY A 16 -13.81 -14.45 7.54
CA GLY A 16 -14.78 -13.59 6.85
C GLY A 16 -14.43 -12.10 6.93
N ARG A 17 -13.18 -11.75 7.24
CA ARG A 17 -12.72 -10.35 7.25
C ARG A 17 -12.71 -9.79 5.84
N SER A 18 -12.99 -8.50 5.75
CA SER A 18 -13.05 -7.80 4.47
C SER A 18 -11.66 -7.58 3.87
N VAL A 19 -11.64 -7.34 2.55
CA VAL A 19 -10.43 -6.98 1.81
C VAL A 19 -9.77 -5.72 2.39
N GLU A 20 -10.57 -4.76 2.84
CA GLU A 20 -10.07 -3.51 3.43
C GLU A 20 -9.35 -3.75 4.76
N GLU A 21 -9.86 -4.67 5.59
CA GLU A 21 -9.19 -5.03 6.84
C GLU A 21 -7.84 -5.71 6.58
N VAL A 22 -7.76 -6.57 5.56
CA VAL A 22 -6.51 -7.20 5.15
C VAL A 22 -5.51 -6.15 4.64
N LEU A 23 -5.96 -5.20 3.80
CA LEU A 23 -5.12 -4.12 3.29
C LEU A 23 -4.64 -3.16 4.36
N SER A 24 -5.52 -2.82 5.30
CA SER A 24 -5.18 -2.04 6.50
C SER A 24 -4.13 -2.74 7.34
N ARG A 25 -4.26 -4.06 7.52
CA ARG A 25 -3.30 -4.86 8.26
C ARG A 25 -1.95 -4.92 7.54
N LEU A 26 -1.94 -5.17 6.23
CA LEU A 26 -0.74 -5.18 5.40
C LEU A 26 0.05 -3.87 5.52
N ARG A 27 -0.64 -2.72 5.48
CA ARG A 27 0.01 -1.41 5.71
C ARG A 27 0.60 -1.30 7.12
N ARG A 28 -0.14 -1.72 8.15
CA ARG A 28 0.34 -1.69 9.55
C ARG A 28 1.55 -2.58 9.79
N ASP A 29 1.62 -3.72 9.09
CA ASP A 29 2.74 -4.64 9.13
C ASP A 29 3.94 -4.13 8.30
N GLY A 30 3.81 -2.98 7.64
CA GLY A 30 4.89 -2.31 6.91
C GLY A 30 5.08 -2.81 5.47
N HIS A 31 4.13 -3.56 4.92
CA HIS A 31 4.19 -4.00 3.54
C HIS A 31 4.00 -2.83 2.58
N SER A 32 4.73 -2.86 1.47
CA SER A 32 4.55 -1.92 0.38
C SER A 32 3.25 -2.16 -0.38
N ARG A 33 2.86 -1.17 -1.19
CA ARG A 33 1.69 -1.27 -2.08
C ARG A 33 1.82 -2.44 -3.06
N ILE A 34 3.04 -2.67 -3.58
CA ILE A 34 3.32 -3.77 -4.51
C ILE A 34 3.22 -5.12 -3.80
N GLU A 35 3.75 -5.24 -2.58
CA GLU A 35 3.60 -6.46 -1.78
C GLU A 35 2.13 -6.73 -1.47
N SER A 36 1.36 -5.69 -1.13
CA SER A 36 -0.08 -5.81 -0.88
C SER A 36 -0.87 -6.29 -2.10
N ILE A 37 -0.53 -5.81 -3.29
CA ILE A 37 -1.12 -6.31 -4.56
C ILE A 37 -0.81 -7.79 -4.74
N LYS A 38 0.45 -8.21 -4.54
CA LYS A 38 0.85 -9.62 -4.68
C LYS A 38 0.12 -10.52 -3.69
N VAL A 39 0.02 -10.09 -2.43
CA VAL A 39 -0.72 -10.82 -1.39
C VAL A 39 -2.17 -10.98 -1.80
N LEU A 40 -2.85 -9.92 -2.25
CA LEU A 40 -4.25 -10.02 -2.69
C LEU A 40 -4.45 -10.98 -3.86
N MET A 41 -3.58 -10.94 -4.86
CA MET A 41 -3.64 -11.88 -5.99
C MET A 41 -3.55 -13.32 -5.50
N THR A 42 -2.67 -13.61 -4.53
CA THR A 42 -2.52 -14.95 -3.98
C THR A 42 -3.69 -15.37 -3.09
N LEU A 43 -4.25 -14.45 -2.29
CA LEU A 43 -5.32 -14.77 -1.34
C LEU A 43 -6.70 -14.93 -2.00
N GLN A 44 -6.97 -14.17 -3.05
CA GLN A 44 -8.28 -14.14 -3.71
C GLN A 44 -8.30 -14.81 -5.09
N ASP A 45 -7.16 -15.34 -5.54
CA ASP A 45 -6.98 -15.89 -6.88
C ASP A 45 -7.49 -14.91 -7.97
N CYS A 46 -7.17 -13.62 -7.79
CA CYS A 46 -7.65 -12.55 -8.66
C CYS A 46 -6.55 -12.03 -9.59
N SER A 47 -6.98 -11.38 -10.67
CA SER A 47 -6.06 -10.78 -11.62
C SER A 47 -5.31 -9.59 -11.02
N LEU A 48 -4.16 -9.26 -11.61
CA LEU A 48 -3.40 -8.06 -11.26
C LEU A 48 -4.26 -6.78 -11.33
N THR A 49 -5.16 -6.71 -12.31
CA THR A 49 -6.05 -5.56 -12.49
C THR A 49 -7.03 -5.44 -11.34
N GLU A 50 -7.61 -6.54 -10.87
CA GLU A 50 -8.54 -6.56 -9.74
C GLU A 50 -7.81 -6.21 -8.43
N ALA A 51 -6.65 -6.83 -8.19
CA ALA A 51 -5.82 -6.51 -7.03
C ALA A 51 -5.40 -5.04 -6.99
N LYS A 52 -4.99 -4.48 -8.15
CA LYS A 52 -4.71 -3.04 -8.28
C LYS A 52 -5.93 -2.21 -7.93
N ARG A 53 -7.10 -2.51 -8.50
CA ARG A 53 -8.33 -1.76 -8.22
C ARG A 53 -8.68 -1.78 -6.73
N ALA A 54 -8.58 -2.93 -6.07
CA ALA A 54 -8.83 -3.06 -4.64
C ALA A 54 -7.87 -2.18 -3.81
N VAL A 55 -6.56 -2.23 -4.10
CA VAL A 55 -5.56 -1.42 -3.39
C VAL A 55 -5.74 0.07 -3.64
N HIS A 56 -6.08 0.49 -4.87
CA HIS A 56 -6.33 1.90 -5.17
C HIS A 56 -7.63 2.43 -4.55
N ALA A 57 -8.64 1.56 -4.40
CA ALA A 57 -9.90 1.92 -3.76
C ALA A 57 -9.81 1.96 -2.23
N SER A 58 -8.81 1.29 -1.65
CA SER A 58 -8.62 1.17 -0.21
C SER A 58 -8.27 2.49 0.46
N ASP A 59 -8.98 2.80 1.54
CA ASP A 59 -8.73 4.00 2.33
C ASP A 59 -7.36 3.92 3.02
N ALA A 60 -6.96 2.70 3.44
CA ALA A 60 -5.63 2.44 3.95
C ALA A 60 -4.52 2.81 2.96
N TRP A 61 -4.76 2.82 1.65
CA TRP A 61 -3.73 3.12 0.64
C TRP A 61 -3.93 4.46 -0.09
N LYS A 62 -5.14 5.04 -0.07
CA LYS A 62 -5.41 6.41 -0.51
C LYS A 62 -4.59 7.42 0.28
N ASN A 63 -4.62 7.34 1.61
CA ASN A 63 -3.88 8.28 2.46
C ASN A 63 -2.37 8.17 2.25
N ALA A 64 -1.85 6.97 1.96
CA ALA A 64 -0.41 6.81 1.65
C ALA A 64 0.02 7.55 0.38
N ARG A 65 -0.90 7.77 -0.57
CA ARG A 65 -0.59 8.57 -1.76
C ARG A 65 -0.52 10.05 -1.37
N GLU A 66 -1.49 10.53 -0.60
CA GLU A 66 -1.55 11.92 -0.14
C GLU A 66 -0.36 12.25 0.78
N ASP A 67 -0.03 11.37 1.72
CA ASP A 67 1.15 11.47 2.58
C ASP A 67 2.45 11.55 1.75
N ALA A 68 2.56 10.72 0.70
CA ALA A 68 3.73 10.70 -0.16
C ALA A 68 3.83 11.94 -1.05
N GLU A 69 2.69 12.46 -1.53
CA GLU A 69 2.61 13.70 -2.31
C GLU A 69 3.01 14.90 -1.46
N ALA A 70 2.52 15.00 -0.22
CA ALA A 70 2.90 16.07 0.70
C ALA A 70 4.39 16.06 1.05
N VAL A 71 4.97 14.88 1.30
CA VAL A 71 6.43 14.75 1.51
C VAL A 71 7.19 15.14 0.25
N HIS A 72 6.72 14.73 -0.93
CA HIS A 72 7.36 15.06 -2.20
C HIS A 72 7.34 16.56 -2.49
N GLU A 73 6.21 17.22 -2.26
CA GLU A 73 6.05 18.67 -2.42
C GLU A 73 6.95 19.44 -1.45
N SER A 74 6.97 19.06 -0.17
CA SER A 74 7.88 19.64 0.82
C SER A 74 9.35 19.47 0.43
N LEU A 75 9.71 18.32 -0.16
CA LEU A 75 11.07 18.07 -0.63
C LEU A 75 11.43 18.93 -1.85
N ILE A 76 10.50 19.14 -2.79
CA ILE A 76 10.71 20.02 -3.96
C ILE A 76 10.87 21.48 -3.52
N GLU A 77 10.00 21.97 -2.63
CA GLU A 77 10.04 23.34 -2.12
C GLU A 77 11.40 23.69 -1.51
N HIS A 78 12.00 22.77 -0.74
CA HIS A 78 13.30 22.99 -0.12
C HIS A 78 14.48 22.83 -1.10
N LEU A 79 14.30 22.14 -2.22
CA LEU A 79 15.34 21.98 -3.23
C LEU A 79 15.46 23.20 -4.17
N ASP A 80 14.36 23.92 -4.40
CA ASP A 80 14.38 25.16 -5.18
C ASP A 80 15.05 26.31 -4.40
N ASP A 81 14.97 26.31 -3.06
CA ASP A 81 15.54 27.36 -2.18
C ASP A 81 17.08 27.32 -2.10
N GLU A 82 17.73 26.18 -2.40
CA GLU A 82 19.21 26.07 -2.43
C GLU A 82 19.83 26.48 -3.79
N SER A 83 19.04 26.94 -4.76
CA SER A 83 19.52 27.32 -6.10
C SER A 83 19.76 28.83 -6.31
N GLU A 84 19.45 29.68 -5.33
CA GLU A 84 19.80 31.10 -5.31
C GLU A 84 20.85 31.42 -4.22
N VAL A 85 22.09 30.98 -4.43
CA VAL A 85 23.28 31.59 -3.82
C VAL A 85 24.36 31.74 -4.89
N ASP A 86 24.40 32.95 -5.46
CA ASP A 86 25.41 33.61 -6.34
C ASP A 86 26.29 32.75 -7.27
#